data_AF-A0A6J4XNB8-F1
#
_entry.id   AF-A0A6J4XNB8-F1
#
_cell.length_a   1.000
_cell.length_b   1.000
_cell.length_c   1.000
_cell.angle_alpha   90.00
_cell.angle_beta   90.00
_cell.angle_gamma   90.00
#
_symmetry.space_group_name_H-M   'P 1'
#
loop_
_entity.id
_entity.type
_entity.pdbx_description
1 polymer ?
#
loop_
_entity_poly.entity_id
_entity_poly.type
_entity_poly.pdbx_seq_one_letter_code
_entity_poly.pdbx_strand_id
1 'polypeptide(L)'
;MPRAKTRKRPCAICRRWFTADPRQIGRQKSCGKPDCQSELHRRQCVKWNRKNKNYYKAIYLSNKIERSKDPPDCNQTKAPPLIPASRSDLALPKEVIVETTGTELLIVLDYIIEQIIHREPKLSVLEPP
;
A
#
# COMPACT_ATOMS: atom_id res chain seq x y z
N MET A 1 31.52 -14.85 -25.36
CA MET A 1 30.43 -13.91 -25.71
C MET A 1 30.96 -12.48 -25.74
N PRO A 2 30.88 -11.75 -26.87
CA PRO A 2 31.27 -10.35 -26.91
C PRO A 2 30.33 -9.50 -26.04
N ARG A 3 30.88 -8.65 -25.16
CA ARG A 3 30.07 -7.75 -24.33
C ARG A 3 29.38 -6.73 -25.25
N ALA A 4 28.05 -6.72 -25.26
CA ALA A 4 27.28 -5.78 -26.07
C ALA A 4 27.65 -4.34 -25.70
N LYS A 5 28.15 -3.58 -26.69
CA LYS A 5 28.63 -2.20 -26.48
C LYS A 5 27.47 -1.32 -25.99
N THR A 6 27.61 -0.75 -24.80
CA THR A 6 26.63 0.15 -24.19
C THR A 6 26.53 1.45 -24.98
N ARG A 7 25.47 1.60 -25.77
CA ARG A 7 25.16 2.85 -26.47
C ARG A 7 24.81 3.94 -25.46
N LYS A 8 25.22 5.19 -25.73
CA LYS A 8 24.75 6.36 -24.97
C LYS A 8 23.24 6.51 -25.13
N ARG A 9 22.55 6.97 -24.09
CA ARG A 9 21.11 7.28 -24.09
C ARG A 9 20.78 8.46 -23.17
N PRO A 10 19.68 9.20 -23.38
CA PRO A 10 19.25 10.24 -22.45
C PRO A 10 18.74 9.66 -21.13
N CYS A 11 18.97 10.38 -20.03
CA CYS A 11 18.41 10.08 -18.72
C CYS A 11 16.89 10.25 -18.69
N ALA A 12 16.15 9.31 -18.10
CA ALA A 12 14.70 9.41 -17.94
C ALA A 12 14.22 10.60 -17.06
N ILE A 13 15.11 11.16 -16.23
CA ILE A 13 14.82 12.30 -15.34
C ILE A 13 15.39 13.60 -15.93
N CYS A 14 16.71 13.78 -15.93
CA CYS A 14 17.37 15.03 -16.34
C CYS A 14 17.72 15.13 -17.83
N ARG A 15 17.31 14.16 -18.67
CA ARG A 15 17.55 14.08 -20.13
C ARG A 15 19.00 14.09 -20.62
N ARG A 16 20.00 14.40 -19.79
CA ARG A 16 21.43 14.32 -20.13
C ARG A 16 21.80 12.94 -20.66
N TRP A 17 22.59 12.92 -21.74
CA TRP A 17 23.12 11.70 -22.33
C TRP A 17 24.14 11.05 -21.40
N PHE A 18 24.00 9.75 -21.17
CA PHE A 18 24.91 8.94 -20.35
C PHE A 18 25.14 7.57 -21.01
N THR A 19 26.29 6.96 -20.69
CA THR A 19 26.57 5.56 -21.03
C THR A 19 26.06 4.69 -19.89
N ALA A 20 25.19 3.71 -20.18
CA ALA A 20 24.71 2.79 -19.15
C ALA A 20 25.82 1.79 -18.73
N ASP A 21 25.75 1.28 -17.50
CA ASP A 21 26.61 0.19 -17.04
C ASP A 21 26.39 -1.07 -17.92
N PRO A 22 27.45 -1.73 -18.45
CA PRO A 22 27.35 -3.00 -19.15
C PRO A 22 26.63 -4.13 -18.38
N ARG A 23 26.62 -4.10 -17.04
CA ARG A 23 25.86 -5.04 -16.19
C ARG A 23 24.36 -4.73 -16.16
N GLN A 24 23.96 -3.51 -16.53
CA GLN A 24 22.59 -2.98 -16.47
C GLN A 24 22.08 -2.51 -17.85
N ILE A 25 22.57 -3.14 -18.92
CA ILE A 25 22.13 -2.93 -20.31
C ILE A 25 20.60 -3.05 -20.38
N GLY A 26 19.96 -2.10 -21.05
CA GLY A 26 18.51 -1.93 -21.06
C GLY A 26 17.94 -1.37 -19.74
N ARG A 27 18.26 -1.98 -18.59
CA ARG A 27 17.60 -1.76 -17.29
C ARG A 27 17.75 -0.36 -16.68
N GLN A 28 18.95 0.24 -16.66
CA GLN A 28 19.30 1.34 -15.73
C GLN A 28 18.41 2.62 -15.74
N LYS A 29 18.00 3.13 -16.92
CA LYS A 29 17.14 4.33 -17.16
C LYS A 29 17.64 5.72 -16.66
N SER A 30 18.16 5.84 -15.44
CA SER A 30 18.72 7.08 -14.88
C SER A 30 20.23 7.18 -15.13
N CYS A 31 20.80 8.39 -15.04
CA CYS A 31 22.23 8.65 -15.31
C CYS A 31 23.18 8.35 -14.13
N GLY A 32 22.70 7.68 -13.08
CA GLY A 32 23.49 7.36 -11.87
C GLY A 32 23.56 8.48 -10.82
N LYS A 33 23.28 9.75 -11.15
CA LYS A 33 23.20 10.84 -10.17
C LYS A 33 22.17 10.53 -9.06
N PRO A 34 22.44 10.84 -7.78
CA PRO A 34 21.56 10.51 -6.66
C PRO A 34 20.15 11.07 -6.84
N ASP A 35 20.01 12.36 -7.16
CA ASP A 35 18.70 13.03 -7.39
C ASP A 35 17.87 12.31 -8.47
N CYS A 36 18.54 11.87 -9.54
CA CYS A 36 17.91 11.14 -10.64
C CYS A 36 17.57 9.69 -10.28
N GLN A 37 18.23 9.09 -9.28
CA GLN A 37 17.84 7.79 -8.73
C GLN A 37 16.66 7.94 -7.77
N SER A 38 16.72 8.90 -6.85
CA SER A 38 15.66 9.17 -5.87
C SER A 38 14.33 9.53 -6.56
N GLU A 39 14.34 10.40 -7.56
CA GLU A 39 13.12 10.75 -8.31
C GLU A 39 12.61 9.58 -9.17
N LEU A 40 13.51 8.77 -9.73
CA LEU A 40 13.13 7.56 -10.48
C LEU A 40 12.52 6.50 -9.54
N HIS A 41 13.07 6.33 -8.34
CA HIS A 41 12.54 5.46 -7.29
C HIS A 41 11.16 5.95 -6.84
N ARG A 42 11.02 7.23 -6.47
CA ARG A 42 9.73 7.85 -6.08
C ARG A 42 8.64 7.59 -7.12
N ARG A 43 8.92 7.83 -8.42
CA ARG A 43 7.97 7.55 -9.52
C ARG A 43 7.62 6.07 -9.64
N GLN A 44 8.58 5.18 -9.44
CA GLN A 44 8.34 3.73 -9.49
C GLN A 44 7.53 3.25 -8.28
N CYS A 45 7.82 3.72 -7.07
CA CYS A 45 7.02 3.46 -5.88
C CYS A 45 5.58 3.94 -6.04
N VAL A 46 5.35 5.17 -6.50
CA VAL A 46 3.96 5.66 -6.76
C VAL A 46 3.24 4.78 -7.77
N LYS A 47 3.89 4.36 -8.86
CA LYS A 47 3.29 3.46 -9.85
C LYS A 47 3.02 2.06 -9.28
N TRP A 48 3.94 1.53 -8.47
CA TRP A 48 3.80 0.23 -7.84
C TRP A 48 2.69 0.23 -6.78
N ASN A 49 2.65 1.25 -5.91
CA ASN A 49 1.61 1.44 -4.90
C ASN A 49 0.21 1.59 -5.54
N ARG A 50 0.10 2.33 -6.66
CA ARG A 50 -1.15 2.45 -7.42
C ARG A 50 -1.61 1.13 -8.02
N LYS A 51 -0.70 0.27 -8.49
CA LYS A 51 -1.03 -1.06 -9.02
C LYS A 51 -1.34 -2.07 -7.92
N ASN A 52 -0.63 -2.02 -6.79
CA ASN A 52 -0.69 -3.01 -5.71
C ASN A 52 -1.48 -2.52 -4.50
N LYS A 53 -2.53 -1.70 -4.71
CA LYS A 53 -3.40 -1.25 -3.61
C LYS A 53 -3.96 -2.43 -2.80
N ASN A 54 -4.36 -3.51 -3.46
CA ASN A 54 -4.92 -4.70 -2.81
C ASN A 54 -3.89 -5.42 -1.91
N TYR A 55 -2.60 -5.42 -2.28
CA TYR A 55 -1.54 -6.01 -1.47
C TYR A 55 -1.38 -5.29 -0.13
N TYR A 56 -1.34 -3.95 -0.15
CA TYR A 56 -1.30 -3.14 1.07
C TYR A 56 -2.57 -3.29 1.91
N LYS A 57 -3.74 -3.35 1.26
CA LYS A 57 -5.03 -3.60 1.92
C LYS A 57 -5.07 -4.95 2.64
N ALA A 58 -4.56 -6.01 2.00
CA ALA A 58 -4.47 -7.34 2.59
C ALA A 58 -3.53 -7.35 3.80
N ILE A 59 -2.30 -6.82 3.67
CA ILE A 59 -1.34 -6.72 4.77
C ILE A 59 -1.91 -5.92 5.95
N TYR A 60 -2.57 -4.79 5.68
CA TYR A 60 -3.20 -3.99 6.73
C TYR A 60 -4.27 -4.78 7.49
N LEU A 61 -5.16 -5.48 6.78
CA LEU A 61 -6.22 -6.26 7.39
C LEU A 61 -5.66 -7.46 8.18
N SER A 62 -4.72 -8.22 7.60
CA SER A 62 -4.05 -9.32 8.31
C SER A 62 -3.38 -8.82 9.59
N ASN A 63 -2.62 -7.72 9.54
CA ASN A 63 -2.00 -7.14 10.72
C ASN A 63 -3.01 -6.62 11.76
N LYS A 64 -4.21 -6.15 11.33
CA LYS A 64 -5.30 -5.73 12.23
C LYS A 64 -5.94 -6.94 12.94
N ILE A 65 -6.03 -8.08 12.26
CA ILE A 65 -6.51 -9.35 12.81
C ILE A 65 -5.50 -9.95 13.79
N GLU A 66 -4.22 -10.09 13.41
CA GLU A 66 -3.20 -10.71 14.29
C GLU A 66 -3.06 -9.95 15.63
N ARG A 67 -3.04 -8.61 15.60
CA ARG A 67 -3.02 -7.77 16.81
C ARG A 67 -4.22 -7.93 17.74
N SER A 68 -5.31 -8.54 17.26
CA SER A 68 -6.50 -8.83 18.09
C SER A 68 -6.44 -10.20 18.76
N LYS A 69 -5.47 -11.05 18.38
CA LYS A 69 -5.19 -12.38 18.97
C LYS A 69 -4.17 -12.32 20.08
N ASP A 70 -3.24 -11.36 20.01
CA ASP A 70 -2.21 -11.16 21.03
C ASP A 70 -2.89 -10.94 22.40
N PRO A 71 -2.63 -11.80 23.41
CA PRO A 71 -3.09 -11.52 24.76
C PRO A 71 -2.47 -10.20 25.24
N PRO A 72 -3.17 -9.41 26.09
CA PRO A 72 -2.58 -8.21 26.66
C PRO A 72 -1.32 -8.58 27.46
N ASP A 73 -0.17 -8.14 26.96
CA ASP A 73 1.13 -8.31 27.63
C ASP A 73 1.03 -7.76 29.05
N CYS A 74 1.27 -8.63 30.05
CA CYS A 74 1.04 -8.38 31.47
C CYS A 74 1.82 -7.19 32.06
N ASN A 75 2.66 -6.52 31.25
CA ASN A 75 3.46 -5.37 31.63
C ASN A 75 2.91 -4.02 31.11
N GLN A 76 1.84 -4.01 30.31
CA GLN A 76 1.22 -2.76 29.83
C GLN A 76 0.10 -2.30 30.77
N THR A 77 0.48 -1.42 31.70
CA THR A 77 -0.41 -0.80 32.68
C THR A 77 -1.53 0.00 31.99
N LYS A 78 -2.76 -0.51 32.08
CA LYS A 78 -4.03 0.17 31.72
C LYS A 78 -4.20 0.59 30.25
N ALA A 79 -4.51 -0.39 29.39
CA ALA A 79 -5.41 -0.17 28.25
C ALA A 79 -6.56 -1.19 28.32
N PRO A 80 -7.83 -0.83 28.05
CA PRO A 80 -8.91 -1.79 27.87
C PRO A 80 -8.60 -2.74 26.70
N PRO A 81 -9.31 -3.88 26.57
CA PRO A 81 -9.21 -4.73 25.38
C PRO A 81 -9.35 -3.87 24.14
N LEU A 82 -8.34 -3.90 23.26
CA LEU A 82 -8.30 -3.08 22.06
C LEU A 82 -9.29 -3.64 21.03
N ILE A 83 -10.58 -3.46 21.28
CA ILE A 83 -11.56 -3.28 20.20
C ILE A 83 -10.96 -2.15 19.36
N PRO A 84 -10.51 -2.42 18.12
CA PRO A 84 -9.86 -1.38 17.33
C PRO A 84 -10.83 -0.22 17.23
N ALA A 85 -10.34 1.01 17.47
CA ALA A 85 -11.17 2.22 17.46
C ALA A 85 -11.79 2.40 16.06
N SER A 86 -12.93 1.76 15.90
CA SER A 86 -13.71 1.63 14.69
C SER A 86 -14.23 3.02 14.37
N ARG A 87 -13.79 3.54 13.22
CA ARG A 87 -14.15 4.90 12.77
C ARG A 87 -15.58 4.95 12.22
N SER A 88 -16.22 3.80 12.09
CA SER A 88 -17.61 3.67 11.69
C SER A 88 -18.53 3.80 12.91
N ASP A 89 -19.04 5.01 13.13
CA ASP A 89 -20.04 5.32 14.17
C ASP A 89 -21.45 4.85 13.75
N LEU A 90 -21.57 3.53 13.52
CA LEU A 90 -22.82 2.90 13.06
C LEU A 90 -23.68 2.35 14.20
N ALA A 91 -23.38 2.71 15.46
CA ALA A 91 -24.09 2.27 16.67
C ALA A 91 -24.37 0.74 16.74
N LEU A 92 -23.51 -0.08 16.13
CA LEU A 92 -23.73 -1.52 16.00
C LEU A 92 -23.63 -2.23 17.36
N PRO A 93 -24.44 -3.27 17.62
CA PRO A 93 -24.35 -4.11 18.83
C PRO A 93 -23.11 -5.03 18.77
N LYS A 94 -21.93 -4.45 18.98
CA LYS A 94 -20.63 -5.11 18.81
C LYS A 94 -20.47 -6.36 19.69
N GLU A 95 -21.03 -6.33 20.91
CA GLU A 95 -20.98 -7.43 21.87
C GLU A 95 -21.66 -8.69 21.31
N VAL A 96 -22.92 -8.60 20.89
CA VAL A 96 -23.69 -9.71 20.28
C VAL A 96 -23.00 -10.25 19.03
N ILE A 97 -22.39 -9.38 18.21
CA ILE A 97 -21.65 -9.79 17.01
C ILE A 97 -20.39 -10.59 17.39
N VAL A 98 -19.63 -10.15 18.40
CA VAL A 98 -18.44 -10.85 18.88
C VAL A 98 -18.81 -12.19 19.52
N GLU A 99 -19.89 -12.28 20.30
CA GLU A 99 -20.38 -13.54 20.86
C GLU A 99 -20.83 -14.54 19.77
N THR A 100 -21.52 -14.04 18.73
CA THR A 100 -22.06 -14.90 17.66
C THR A 100 -20.99 -15.33 16.63
N THR A 101 -19.99 -14.48 16.36
CA THR A 101 -19.08 -14.66 15.21
C THR A 101 -17.60 -14.41 15.46
N GLY A 102 -17.21 -13.97 16.66
CA GLY A 102 -15.83 -13.68 17.03
C GLY A 102 -15.31 -12.31 16.59
N THR A 103 -14.26 -11.86 17.26
CA THR A 103 -13.62 -10.55 17.05
C THR A 103 -13.05 -10.37 15.64
N GLU A 104 -12.54 -11.44 15.02
CA GLU A 104 -11.97 -11.39 13.67
C GLU A 104 -13.00 -10.93 12.63
N LEU A 105 -14.23 -11.48 12.68
CA LEU A 105 -15.26 -11.14 11.71
C LEU A 105 -15.73 -9.68 11.88
N LEU A 106 -15.85 -9.21 13.13
CA LEU A 106 -16.15 -7.80 13.41
C LEU A 106 -15.08 -6.87 12.80
N ILE A 107 -13.79 -7.23 12.88
CA ILE A 107 -12.68 -6.46 12.29
C ILE A 107 -12.77 -6.44 10.76
N VAL A 108 -13.12 -7.56 10.13
CA VAL A 108 -13.32 -7.67 8.68
C VAL A 108 -14.52 -6.83 8.23
N LEU A 109 -15.64 -6.89 8.95
CA LEU A 109 -16.86 -6.11 8.66
C LEU A 109 -16.63 -4.61 8.78
N ASP A 110 -16.06 -4.14 9.89
CA ASP A 110 -15.68 -2.73 10.11
C ASP A 110 -14.77 -2.22 8.99
N TYR A 111 -13.77 -3.01 8.61
CA TYR A 111 -12.87 -2.66 7.51
C TYR A 111 -13.61 -2.58 6.15
N ILE A 112 -14.50 -3.51 5.83
CA ILE A 112 -15.30 -3.45 4.59
C ILE A 112 -16.18 -2.20 4.57
N ILE A 113 -16.82 -1.88 5.69
CA ILE A 113 -17.64 -0.68 5.88
C ILE A 113 -16.81 0.59 5.64
N GLU A 114 -15.63 0.72 6.28
CA GLU A 114 -14.70 1.83 6.03
C GLU A 114 -14.32 1.93 4.54
N GLN A 115 -14.07 0.80 3.85
CA GLN A 115 -13.74 0.79 2.43
C GLN A 115 -14.91 1.14 1.49
N ILE A 116 -16.15 1.00 1.94
CA ILE A 116 -17.36 1.40 1.20
C ILE A 116 -17.65 2.88 1.43
N ILE A 117 -17.62 3.35 2.69
CA ILE A 117 -17.87 4.76 3.05
C ILE A 117 -16.80 5.68 2.45
N HIS A 118 -15.51 5.30 2.53
CA HIS A 118 -14.41 6.08 1.94
C HIS A 118 -14.16 5.78 0.46
N ARG A 119 -15.14 5.20 -0.24
CA ARG A 119 -15.05 4.94 -1.68
C ARG A 119 -15.45 6.20 -2.43
N GLU A 120 -14.46 7.02 -2.79
CA GLU A 120 -14.58 8.07 -3.83
C GLU A 120 -15.47 7.57 -4.98
N PRO A 121 -16.68 8.13 -5.17
CA PRO A 121 -17.60 7.66 -6.19
C PRO A 121 -17.00 7.99 -7.56
N LYS A 122 -16.62 6.95 -8.31
CA LYS A 122 -16.31 7.09 -9.74
C LYS A 122 -17.58 7.29 -10.56
N LEU A 123 -18.27 8.40 -10.32
CA LEU A 123 -19.24 8.96 -11.25
C LEU A 123 -18.47 9.64 -12.39
N SER A 124 -17.96 8.79 -13.29
CA SER A 124 -17.34 9.18 -14.55
C SER A 124 -17.84 8.25 -15.66
N VAL A 125 -19.15 8.21 -15.82
CA VAL A 125 -19.90 7.71 -16.98
C VAL A 125 -21.01 8.74 -17.20
N LEU A 126 -21.32 9.06 -18.46
CA LEU A 126 -22.16 10.19 -18.90
C LEU A 126 -21.45 11.56 -18.93
N GLU A 127 -20.42 11.68 -19.79
CA GLU A 127 -20.36 12.84 -20.68
C GLU A 127 -21.11 12.45 -21.98
N PRO A 128 -22.07 13.25 -22.47
CA PRO A 128 -22.75 13.07 -23.76
C PRO A 128 -21.81 13.49 -24.93
N PRO A 129 -22.16 13.17 -26.20
CA PRO A 129 -21.19 13.09 -27.31
C PRO A 129 -20.70 14.44 -27.86
#